data_AF-A0A935ZRJ8-F1
#
_entry.id   AF-A0A935ZRJ8-F1
#
_cell.length_a   1.000
_cell.length_b   1.000
_cell.length_c   1.000
_cell.angle_alpha   90.00
_cell.angle_beta   90.00
_cell.angle_gamma   90.00
#
_symmetry.space_group_name_H-M   'P 1'
#
loop_
_entity.id
_entity.type
_entity.pdbx_description
1 polymer ?
#
loop_
_entity_poly.entity_id
_entity_poly.type
_entity_poly.pdbx_seq_one_letter_code
_entity_poly.pdbx_strand_id
1 'polypeptide(L)'
;MRFDLLRTSVVPLVLLAPACGDGGGGSGSASDDATGGATHAGTSGEGPTTAGNTGSTGTASLDSSADGGSSNDAGSSGALDTTATATAGSDSGGSDTTGDTTGGIGGEPNVLYVHPGGSNGDPGTIEAPMRTIQWAIARAVEQGGIDTIRVAQGDYAYDYGNDDHVVVADGVSLVGGYANDWSARDPWQYVTRLVDESQFIGSTEDVPHRAIEVPQDVAADTVIDGFEVGVAVGQFRAGILVFGDATIRNCRLLPTIAFESVSTVGVRILGGDPTLVSNRFAFDVEEAQGVAVGIDAEDSDGVFAGNVIDMTSGGSFQYGVRLSLGAPQIVANSIWLESSTNEVGVWLQSATPVIDNNLIEAEDFDGVCVWSVGGASVPTAMRNNLLDCYYTMFGSDPLRNWQTVMELENSLIGATDNVKLPALVTDPQQDMALAASDPCTVTQGGRDVSADVPEDIDGVQRTAPLSIGAHEGDAGCQ
;
A
#
# COMPACT_ATOMS: atom_id res chain seq x y z
N MET A 1 4.13 -37.66 -17.17
CA MET A 1 4.97 -37.26 -18.33
C MET A 1 5.19 -35.76 -18.20
N ARG A 2 6.34 -35.36 -17.65
CA ARG A 2 6.75 -33.95 -17.51
C ARG A 2 7.63 -33.60 -18.71
N PHE A 3 7.38 -32.46 -19.33
CA PHE A 3 8.25 -31.87 -20.36
C PHE A 3 9.05 -30.75 -19.72
N ASP A 4 10.35 -30.99 -19.53
CA ASP A 4 11.35 -29.96 -19.24
C ASP A 4 11.75 -29.27 -20.54
N LEU A 5 11.65 -27.94 -20.59
CA LEU A 5 12.18 -27.09 -21.66
C LEU A 5 13.20 -26.13 -21.05
N LEU A 6 14.46 -26.61 -20.97
CA LEU A 6 15.63 -25.79 -20.74
C LEU A 6 15.88 -24.90 -21.97
N ARG A 7 15.72 -23.58 -21.81
CA ARG A 7 16.31 -22.58 -22.71
C ARG A 7 17.53 -21.96 -22.02
N THR A 8 18.71 -22.42 -22.42
CA THR A 8 19.99 -21.76 -22.13
C THR A 8 20.15 -20.57 -23.07
N SER A 9 20.10 -19.36 -22.53
CA SER A 9 20.53 -18.14 -23.23
C SER A 9 21.94 -17.80 -22.78
N VAL A 10 22.89 -17.83 -23.71
CA VAL A 10 24.30 -17.50 -23.48
C VAL A 10 24.47 -15.99 -23.66
N VAL A 11 24.70 -15.27 -22.56
CA VAL A 11 25.12 -13.86 -22.58
C VAL A 11 26.65 -13.81 -22.50
N PRO A 12 27.35 -13.01 -23.32
CA PRO A 12 28.80 -12.93 -23.27
C PRO A 12 29.25 -12.07 -22.07
N LEU A 13 30.04 -12.70 -21.20
CA LEU A 13 30.75 -12.09 -20.08
C LEU A 13 31.85 -11.14 -20.61
N VAL A 14 31.69 -9.83 -20.40
CA VAL A 14 32.74 -8.83 -20.62
C VAL A 14 33.54 -8.67 -19.33
N LEU A 15 34.75 -9.22 -19.29
CA LEU A 15 35.73 -9.00 -18.21
C LEU A 15 36.32 -7.59 -18.32
N LEU A 16 36.08 -6.74 -17.31
CA LEU A 16 36.89 -5.56 -17.04
C LEU A 16 37.90 -5.88 -15.93
N ALA A 17 39.18 -5.69 -16.22
CA ALA A 17 40.29 -5.89 -15.31
C ALA A 17 40.49 -4.66 -14.39
N PRO A 18 40.97 -4.84 -13.14
CA PRO A 18 41.28 -3.73 -12.25
C PRO A 18 42.64 -3.12 -12.58
N ALA A 19 42.67 -1.79 -12.74
CA ALA A 19 43.91 -1.03 -12.83
C ALA A 19 44.44 -0.71 -11.42
N CYS A 20 45.52 -1.38 -11.03
CA CYS A 20 46.40 -0.91 -9.96
C CYS A 20 47.23 0.28 -10.46
N GLY A 21 47.34 1.34 -9.66
CA GLY A 21 48.16 2.51 -9.93
C GLY A 21 48.48 3.28 -8.66
N ASP A 22 49.65 2.96 -8.10
CA ASP A 22 50.32 3.51 -6.92
C ASP A 22 50.69 5.00 -7.04
N GLY A 23 50.83 5.69 -5.90
CA GLY A 23 51.96 6.62 -5.69
C GLY A 23 51.71 8.07 -5.25
N GLY A 24 51.97 8.32 -3.95
CA GLY A 24 52.61 9.54 -3.41
C GLY A 24 51.68 10.71 -3.02
N GLY A 25 51.84 11.44 -1.91
CA GLY A 25 52.84 11.51 -0.86
C GLY A 25 52.71 12.85 -0.11
N GLY A 26 53.17 12.92 1.15
CA GLY A 26 53.40 14.16 1.93
C GLY A 26 52.33 14.41 3.02
N SER A 27 52.56 14.25 4.32
CA SER A 27 53.53 14.83 5.28
C SER A 27 52.97 16.02 6.09
N GLY A 28 52.92 15.85 7.42
CA GLY A 28 52.75 16.92 8.43
C GLY A 28 51.88 16.43 9.61
N SER A 29 52.45 15.94 10.73
CA SER A 29 52.88 16.69 11.94
C SER A 29 51.75 17.54 12.55
N ALA A 30 51.42 17.57 13.84
CA ALA A 30 51.96 17.07 15.10
C ALA A 30 50.77 17.10 16.12
N SER A 31 50.66 16.16 17.06
CA SER A 31 51.01 16.28 18.50
C SER A 31 49.98 16.99 19.39
N ASP A 32 49.92 16.50 20.64
CA ASP A 32 49.29 17.03 21.87
C ASP A 32 47.83 16.55 22.06
N ASP A 33 47.52 15.52 22.86
CA ASP A 33 47.80 15.28 24.29
C ASP A 33 47.22 16.37 25.22
N ALA A 34 46.07 16.07 25.83
CA ALA A 34 45.66 16.67 27.11
C ALA A 34 44.58 15.81 27.78
N THR A 35 45.01 15.14 28.84
CA THR A 35 44.21 14.54 29.91
C THR A 35 43.72 15.61 30.89
N GLY A 36 42.57 15.36 31.53
CA GLY A 36 42.05 16.10 32.70
C GLY A 36 40.53 16.26 32.60
N GLY A 37 39.67 15.91 33.56
CA GLY A 37 39.87 15.64 34.98
C GLY A 37 38.84 16.43 35.80
N ALA A 38 37.97 15.70 36.49
CA ALA A 38 37.29 16.04 37.76
C ALA A 38 36.09 17.02 37.80
N THR A 39 34.94 16.42 38.16
CA THR A 39 34.00 16.77 39.26
C THR A 39 33.57 18.23 39.50
N HIS A 40 32.25 18.47 39.41
CA HIS A 40 31.55 19.33 40.38
C HIS A 40 30.10 18.90 40.62
N ALA A 41 29.79 18.68 41.89
CA ALA A 41 28.44 18.51 42.43
C ALA A 41 27.88 19.88 42.82
N GLY A 42 26.57 20.10 42.63
CA GLY A 42 25.88 21.31 43.07
C GLY A 42 24.38 21.08 43.15
N THR A 43 23.92 20.84 44.37
CA THR A 43 22.54 20.61 44.81
C THR A 43 21.72 21.90 44.94
N SER A 44 20.41 21.73 45.20
CA SER A 44 19.38 22.67 45.70
C SER A 44 18.64 23.47 44.63
N GLY A 45 17.32 23.64 44.67
CA GLY A 45 16.29 23.28 45.65
C GLY A 45 15.02 24.08 45.34
N GLU A 46 13.87 23.56 45.81
CA GLU A 46 12.61 24.27 46.14
C GLU A 46 11.95 25.11 45.02
N GLY A 47 10.76 24.81 44.52
CA GLY A 47 9.50 24.77 45.28
C GLY A 47 8.40 25.53 44.48
N PRO A 48 7.12 25.36 44.80
CA PRO A 48 6.01 25.46 43.85
C PRO A 48 5.33 26.83 43.82
N THR A 49 4.73 27.22 42.68
CA THR A 49 3.66 28.24 42.66
C THR A 49 2.55 27.89 41.67
N THR A 50 1.39 28.37 42.04
CA THR A 50 0.03 27.93 41.72
C THR A 50 -0.62 28.85 40.67
N ALA A 51 -1.56 28.27 39.92
CA ALA A 51 -2.80 28.86 39.40
C ALA A 51 -2.77 30.08 38.47
N GLY A 52 -3.49 29.96 37.35
CA GLY A 52 -4.43 31.00 36.93
C GLY A 52 -4.47 31.37 35.46
N ASN A 53 -5.45 30.76 34.76
CA ASN A 53 -6.50 31.46 34.02
C ASN A 53 -6.28 31.95 32.56
N THR A 54 -7.31 31.65 31.76
CA THR A 54 -7.87 32.40 30.61
C THR A 54 -7.07 32.55 29.31
N GLY A 55 -7.49 31.80 28.28
CA GLY A 55 -8.36 32.38 27.24
C GLY A 55 -7.74 32.69 25.87
N SER A 56 -8.57 32.44 24.85
CA SER A 56 -8.65 33.13 23.55
C SER A 56 -7.81 32.60 22.37
N THR A 57 -8.52 31.85 21.52
CA THR A 57 -8.60 31.97 20.04
C THR A 57 -7.59 32.86 19.33
N GLY A 58 -6.91 32.27 18.33
CA GLY A 58 -6.18 32.98 17.28
C GLY A 58 -5.98 32.07 16.06
N THR A 59 -6.96 32.04 15.17
CA THR A 59 -6.85 31.52 13.79
C THR A 59 -5.84 32.34 13.00
N ALA A 60 -4.78 31.70 12.51
CA ALA A 60 -3.86 32.30 11.55
C ALA A 60 -4.38 32.06 10.13
N SER A 61 -5.01 33.11 9.58
CA SER A 61 -5.27 33.27 8.15
C SER A 61 -3.98 33.75 7.49
N LEU A 62 -3.49 33.00 6.51
CA LEU A 62 -2.42 33.42 5.63
C LEU A 62 -3.03 34.14 4.42
N ASP A 63 -2.93 35.46 4.45
CA ASP A 63 -3.13 36.40 3.36
C ASP A 63 -1.84 36.44 2.52
N SER A 64 -1.92 36.05 1.26
CA SER A 64 -0.85 36.24 0.27
C SER A 64 -1.35 37.19 -0.82
N SER A 65 -1.05 38.47 -0.64
CA SER A 65 -1.32 39.52 -1.61
C SER A 65 -0.02 40.16 -2.12
N ALA A 66 0.16 40.06 -3.45
CA ALA A 66 0.91 40.91 -4.38
C ALA A 66 2.46 41.00 -4.20
N ASP A 67 3.29 41.16 -5.23
CA ASP A 67 3.13 41.97 -6.44
C ASP A 67 4.29 41.72 -7.44
N GLY A 68 4.05 42.02 -8.72
CA GLY A 68 5.04 42.36 -9.75
C GLY A 68 5.68 41.19 -10.51
N GLY A 69 5.52 40.99 -11.82
CA GLY A 69 5.14 41.89 -12.91
C GLY A 69 6.23 41.83 -14.00
N SER A 70 5.89 41.38 -15.22
CA SER A 70 6.42 41.95 -16.47
C SER A 70 5.75 41.29 -17.67
N SER A 71 4.99 42.11 -18.38
CA SER A 71 4.52 41.97 -19.74
C SER A 71 5.64 41.65 -20.74
N ASN A 72 5.35 40.83 -21.75
CA ASN A 72 5.73 41.10 -23.12
C ASN A 72 4.73 40.46 -24.08
N ASP A 73 3.89 41.34 -24.61
CA ASP A 73 2.96 41.12 -25.71
C ASP A 73 3.70 41.41 -27.02
N ALA A 74 3.77 40.42 -27.91
CA ALA A 74 4.20 40.60 -29.30
C ALA A 74 3.47 39.58 -30.16
N GLY A 75 2.41 40.05 -30.82
CA GLY A 75 1.53 39.25 -31.64
C GLY A 75 2.16 38.64 -32.89
N SER A 76 1.44 37.68 -33.45
CA SER A 76 1.51 37.37 -34.87
C SER A 76 0.16 36.80 -35.32
N SER A 77 -0.51 37.55 -36.17
CA SER A 77 -1.70 37.19 -36.93
C SER A 77 -1.36 36.15 -37.99
N GLY A 78 -2.07 35.02 -37.98
CA GLY A 78 -2.04 34.01 -39.04
C GLY A 78 -3.43 33.47 -39.31
N ALA A 79 -4.14 34.12 -40.23
CA ALA A 79 -5.41 33.65 -40.77
C ALA A 79 -5.21 32.41 -41.64
N LEU A 80 -5.97 31.34 -41.39
CA LEU A 80 -6.27 30.32 -42.39
C LEU A 80 -7.77 30.00 -42.39
N ASP A 81 -8.40 30.59 -43.39
CA ASP A 81 -9.67 30.22 -43.99
C ASP A 81 -9.63 28.76 -44.46
N THR A 82 -10.57 27.95 -43.98
CA THR A 82 -10.99 26.73 -44.66
C THR A 82 -12.50 26.57 -44.56
N THR A 83 -13.15 27.13 -45.57
CA THR A 83 -14.54 26.92 -45.91
C THR A 83 -14.74 25.48 -46.42
N ALA A 84 -15.44 24.62 -45.67
CA ALA A 84 -15.90 23.32 -46.14
C ALA A 84 -17.42 23.19 -45.93
N THR A 85 -18.13 23.30 -47.05
CA THR A 85 -19.56 23.10 -47.23
C THR A 85 -19.92 21.64 -46.99
N ALA A 86 -20.72 21.34 -45.96
CA ALA A 86 -21.35 20.05 -45.76
C ALA A 86 -22.87 20.15 -45.99
N THR A 87 -23.32 19.29 -46.89
CA THR A 87 -24.66 19.13 -47.44
C THR A 87 -25.66 18.68 -46.38
N ALA A 88 -26.81 19.35 -46.33
CA ALA A 88 -27.97 18.96 -45.54
C ALA A 88 -28.58 17.64 -46.08
N GLY A 89 -28.43 16.57 -45.30
CA GLY A 89 -29.22 15.35 -45.41
C GLY A 89 -30.31 15.37 -44.36
N SER A 90 -31.53 15.68 -44.79
CA SER A 90 -32.75 15.52 -44.02
C SER A 90 -33.04 14.03 -43.85
N ASP A 91 -32.94 13.52 -42.62
CA ASP A 91 -33.57 12.24 -42.28
C ASP A 91 -34.51 12.41 -41.10
N SER A 92 -35.68 11.85 -41.28
CA SER A 92 -36.90 12.09 -40.53
C SER A 92 -37.43 10.74 -40.07
N GLY A 93 -37.45 10.49 -38.76
CA GLY A 93 -38.23 9.39 -38.22
C GLY A 93 -37.78 8.91 -36.85
N GLY A 94 -38.69 9.01 -35.88
CA GLY A 94 -38.69 8.14 -34.70
C GLY A 94 -38.14 8.73 -33.41
N SER A 95 -38.74 9.83 -32.93
CA SER A 95 -38.72 10.12 -31.48
C SER A 95 -39.66 9.14 -30.80
N ASP A 96 -39.12 8.01 -30.36
CA ASP A 96 -39.78 7.13 -29.39
C ASP A 96 -39.14 7.39 -28.02
N THR A 97 -39.58 8.48 -27.41
CA THR A 97 -39.28 8.84 -26.02
C THR A 97 -40.38 8.25 -25.13
N THR A 98 -40.56 6.93 -25.17
CA THR A 98 -41.27 6.25 -24.10
C THR A 98 -40.28 6.02 -22.98
N GLY A 99 -40.47 6.76 -21.89
CA GLY A 99 -39.72 6.62 -20.66
C GLY A 99 -39.65 5.18 -20.20
N ASP A 100 -38.49 4.58 -20.40
CA ASP A 100 -38.04 3.43 -19.62
C ASP A 100 -37.37 3.99 -18.37
N THR A 101 -38.20 4.43 -17.43
CA THR A 101 -37.75 4.61 -16.05
C THR A 101 -37.57 3.20 -15.48
N THR A 102 -36.31 2.76 -15.45
CA THR A 102 -35.79 1.69 -14.58
C THR A 102 -36.36 0.28 -14.76
N GLY A 103 -36.98 -0.01 -15.91
CA GLY A 103 -37.71 -1.25 -16.17
C GLY A 103 -36.91 -2.38 -16.80
N GLY A 104 -35.90 -2.89 -16.08
CA GLY A 104 -35.42 -4.27 -16.30
C GLY A 104 -34.38 -4.45 -17.39
N ILE A 105 -33.21 -3.84 -17.18
CA ILE A 105 -32.02 -4.17 -17.96
C ILE A 105 -31.25 -5.29 -17.26
N GLY A 106 -31.68 -6.55 -17.43
CA GLY A 106 -30.86 -7.78 -17.24
C GLY A 106 -30.06 -8.00 -15.94
N GLY A 107 -30.04 -7.06 -15.00
CA GLY A 107 -29.05 -6.95 -13.93
C GLY A 107 -29.58 -6.14 -12.75
N GLU A 108 -28.74 -5.99 -11.74
CA GLU A 108 -29.10 -5.34 -10.48
C GLU A 108 -29.27 -3.82 -10.66
N PRO A 109 -30.21 -3.18 -9.93
CA PRO A 109 -30.33 -1.73 -9.97
C PRO A 109 -29.01 -1.09 -9.49
N ASN A 110 -28.68 0.08 -10.03
CA ASN A 110 -27.50 0.86 -9.63
C ASN A 110 -26.13 0.23 -9.94
N VAL A 111 -26.09 -0.76 -10.84
CA VAL A 111 -24.84 -1.45 -11.21
C VAL A 111 -24.50 -1.22 -12.68
N LEU A 112 -23.23 -0.92 -12.94
CA LEU A 112 -22.63 -1.02 -14.29
C LEU A 112 -21.71 -2.24 -14.39
N TYR A 113 -21.65 -2.81 -15.59
CA TYR A 113 -20.84 -3.98 -15.90
C TYR A 113 -19.72 -3.61 -16.88
N VAL A 114 -18.50 -4.03 -16.59
CA VAL A 114 -17.29 -3.78 -17.38
C VAL A 114 -16.65 -5.11 -17.79
N HIS A 115 -16.38 -5.28 -19.08
CA HIS A 115 -15.79 -6.50 -19.64
C HIS A 115 -14.77 -6.12 -20.73
N PRO A 116 -13.60 -6.80 -20.84
CA PRO A 116 -12.54 -6.39 -21.78
C PRO A 116 -12.98 -6.44 -23.25
N GLY A 117 -13.96 -7.29 -23.57
CA GLY A 117 -14.60 -7.40 -24.89
C GLY A 117 -15.80 -6.47 -25.14
N GLY A 118 -16.15 -5.59 -24.19
CA GLY A 118 -17.27 -4.64 -24.32
C GLY A 118 -16.94 -3.41 -25.19
N SER A 119 -17.81 -2.40 -25.15
CA SER A 119 -17.60 -1.10 -25.82
C SER A 119 -17.92 0.06 -24.86
N ASN A 120 -17.12 1.13 -24.89
CA ASN A 120 -17.39 2.32 -24.05
C ASN A 120 -18.67 3.08 -24.44
N GLY A 121 -19.24 2.78 -25.60
CA GLY A 121 -20.54 3.28 -26.02
C GLY A 121 -21.72 2.44 -25.51
N ASP A 122 -21.46 1.26 -24.96
CA ASP A 122 -22.51 0.36 -24.48
C ASP A 122 -23.15 0.88 -23.18
N PRO A 123 -24.40 0.47 -22.88
CA PRO A 123 -25.11 0.93 -21.69
C PRO A 123 -24.52 0.43 -20.36
N GLY A 124 -23.57 -0.50 -20.37
CA GLY A 124 -22.96 -1.06 -19.15
C GLY A 124 -23.80 -2.11 -18.47
N THR A 125 -24.41 -2.98 -19.27
CA THR A 125 -25.32 -4.04 -18.83
C THR A 125 -24.64 -5.39 -18.98
N ILE A 126 -25.22 -6.46 -18.45
CA ILE A 126 -24.65 -7.81 -18.64
C ILE A 126 -24.51 -8.16 -20.13
N GLU A 127 -25.53 -7.84 -20.94
CA GLU A 127 -25.59 -8.16 -22.38
C GLU A 127 -24.77 -7.18 -23.24
N ALA A 128 -24.54 -5.97 -22.75
CA ALA A 128 -23.77 -4.92 -23.41
C ALA A 128 -22.91 -4.17 -22.38
N PRO A 129 -21.81 -4.81 -21.91
CA PRO A 129 -20.94 -4.24 -20.88
C PRO A 129 -20.03 -3.15 -21.45
N MET A 130 -19.62 -2.20 -20.60
CA MET A 130 -18.63 -1.20 -20.97
C MET A 130 -17.25 -1.84 -21.13
N ARG A 131 -16.36 -1.21 -21.91
CA ARG A 131 -15.02 -1.76 -22.15
C ARG A 131 -14.03 -1.41 -21.05
N THR A 132 -13.99 -0.15 -20.62
CA THR A 132 -12.98 0.32 -19.66
C THR A 132 -13.60 0.81 -18.36
N ILE A 133 -12.84 0.66 -17.27
CA ILE A 133 -13.26 1.04 -15.92
C ILE A 133 -13.48 2.55 -15.82
N GLN A 134 -12.55 3.36 -16.35
CA GLN A 134 -12.66 4.83 -16.29
C GLN A 134 -13.92 5.37 -16.99
N TRP A 135 -14.32 4.76 -18.10
CA TRP A 135 -15.57 5.14 -18.79
C TRP A 135 -16.81 4.75 -17.97
N ALA A 136 -16.77 3.62 -17.26
CA ALA A 136 -17.86 3.22 -16.37
C ALA A 136 -17.96 4.15 -15.14
N ILE A 137 -16.83 4.57 -14.56
CA ILE A 137 -16.82 5.56 -13.46
C ILE A 137 -17.42 6.88 -13.93
N ALA A 138 -16.95 7.41 -15.06
CA ALA A 138 -17.49 8.64 -15.64
C ALA A 138 -19.01 8.53 -15.88
N ARG A 139 -19.47 7.38 -16.39
CA ARG A 139 -20.90 7.14 -16.62
C ARG A 139 -21.70 7.04 -15.31
N ALA A 140 -21.17 6.37 -14.30
CA ALA A 140 -21.79 6.26 -12.98
C ALA A 140 -22.02 7.65 -12.35
N VAL A 141 -21.00 8.49 -12.40
CA VAL A 141 -21.05 9.89 -11.92
C VAL A 141 -22.04 10.72 -12.74
N GLU A 142 -22.01 10.62 -14.07
CA GLU A 142 -22.91 11.37 -14.96
C GLU A 142 -24.39 11.04 -14.72
N GLN A 143 -24.72 9.75 -14.61
CA GLN A 143 -26.09 9.31 -14.41
C GLN A 143 -26.58 9.58 -12.99
N GLY A 144 -25.68 9.50 -12.00
CA GLY A 144 -26.02 9.50 -10.59
C GLY A 144 -26.78 8.23 -10.19
N GLY A 145 -26.66 7.86 -8.92
CA GLY A 145 -27.37 6.70 -8.36
C GLY A 145 -26.84 5.33 -8.81
N ILE A 146 -25.81 5.26 -9.64
CA ILE A 146 -24.98 4.05 -9.79
C ILE A 146 -23.96 4.06 -8.65
N ASP A 147 -23.96 3.02 -7.84
CA ASP A 147 -23.07 2.89 -6.68
C ASP A 147 -22.01 1.80 -6.85
N THR A 148 -22.17 0.94 -7.86
CA THR A 148 -21.31 -0.23 -8.04
C THR A 148 -20.94 -0.45 -9.51
N ILE A 149 -19.66 -0.73 -9.76
CA ILE A 149 -19.13 -1.19 -11.04
C ILE A 149 -18.58 -2.60 -10.87
N ARG A 150 -19.20 -3.58 -11.52
CA ARG A 150 -18.74 -4.96 -11.56
C ARG A 150 -17.82 -5.18 -12.75
N VAL A 151 -16.64 -5.72 -12.48
CA VAL A 151 -15.61 -5.90 -13.49
C VAL A 151 -15.36 -7.39 -13.70
N ALA A 152 -15.56 -7.86 -14.93
CA ALA A 152 -15.26 -9.22 -15.33
C ALA A 152 -13.75 -9.45 -15.38
N GLN A 153 -13.34 -10.70 -15.22
CA GLN A 153 -11.96 -11.14 -15.38
C GLN A 153 -11.37 -10.70 -16.73
N GLY A 154 -10.06 -10.52 -16.74
CA GLY A 154 -9.30 -10.09 -17.91
C GLY A 154 -8.31 -8.99 -17.58
N ASP A 155 -7.57 -8.60 -18.61
CA ASP A 155 -6.57 -7.55 -18.53
C ASP A 155 -7.18 -6.21 -18.97
N TYR A 156 -7.03 -5.19 -18.13
CA TYR A 156 -7.47 -3.82 -18.36
C TYR A 156 -6.24 -2.92 -18.40
N ALA A 157 -5.83 -2.57 -19.62
CA ALA A 157 -4.71 -1.68 -19.85
C ALA A 157 -5.02 -0.26 -19.39
N TYR A 158 -4.01 0.42 -18.83
CA TYR A 158 -4.01 1.85 -18.57
C TYR A 158 -2.65 2.45 -18.98
N ASP A 159 -2.65 3.75 -19.30
CA ASP A 159 -1.44 4.52 -19.58
C ASP A 159 -1.49 5.78 -18.70
N TYR A 160 -0.71 5.77 -17.62
CA TYR A 160 -0.57 6.89 -16.70
C TYR A 160 -0.07 8.15 -17.43
N GLY A 161 0.74 8.00 -18.48
CA GLY A 161 1.22 9.12 -19.29
C GLY A 161 0.13 9.85 -20.07
N ASN A 162 -0.98 9.17 -20.32
CA ASN A 162 -2.16 9.74 -20.95
C ASN A 162 -3.27 10.07 -19.95
N ASP A 163 -3.01 9.96 -18.63
CA ASP A 163 -4.02 10.14 -17.57
C ASP A 163 -5.16 9.12 -17.65
N ASP A 164 -4.86 7.90 -18.13
CA ASP A 164 -5.83 6.81 -18.32
C ASP A 164 -5.85 5.84 -17.11
N HIS A 165 -5.14 6.13 -16.01
CA HIS A 165 -5.22 5.33 -14.78
C HIS A 165 -6.60 5.43 -14.14
N VAL A 166 -6.92 4.49 -13.24
CA VAL A 166 -8.23 4.46 -12.60
C VAL A 166 -8.29 5.53 -11.51
N VAL A 167 -9.18 6.51 -11.66
CA VAL A 167 -9.47 7.51 -10.62
C VAL A 167 -10.84 7.21 -10.04
N VAL A 168 -10.87 6.80 -8.77
CA VAL A 168 -12.10 6.44 -8.06
C VAL A 168 -12.96 7.68 -7.80
N ALA A 169 -14.28 7.51 -7.87
CA ALA A 169 -15.25 8.54 -7.52
C ALA A 169 -15.97 8.16 -6.22
N ASP A 170 -16.26 9.17 -5.39
CA ASP A 170 -17.00 8.99 -4.14
C ASP A 170 -18.36 8.33 -4.39
N GLY A 171 -18.68 7.33 -3.58
CA GLY A 171 -19.90 6.53 -3.66
C GLY A 171 -19.96 5.52 -4.82
N VAL A 172 -18.89 5.37 -5.62
CA VAL A 172 -18.83 4.42 -6.75
C VAL A 172 -17.81 3.32 -6.45
N SER A 173 -18.29 2.18 -5.94
CA SER A 173 -17.47 1.02 -5.62
C SER A 173 -17.05 0.23 -6.86
N LEU A 174 -15.81 -0.22 -6.89
CA LEU A 174 -15.23 -1.08 -7.92
C LEU A 174 -15.10 -2.51 -7.40
N VAL A 175 -15.72 -3.46 -8.09
CA VAL A 175 -15.75 -4.87 -7.66
C VAL A 175 -15.29 -5.77 -8.81
N GLY A 176 -14.03 -6.17 -8.77
CA GLY A 176 -13.43 -7.16 -9.65
C GLY A 176 -13.74 -8.60 -9.22
N GLY A 177 -13.19 -9.56 -9.97
CA GLY A 177 -13.27 -10.98 -9.63
C GLY A 177 -14.46 -11.73 -10.22
N TYR A 178 -15.16 -11.19 -11.23
CA TYR A 178 -16.31 -11.85 -11.85
C TYR A 178 -15.90 -12.75 -13.03
N ALA A 179 -16.53 -13.91 -13.17
CA ALA A 179 -16.41 -14.72 -14.38
C ALA A 179 -16.89 -13.93 -15.61
N ASN A 180 -16.40 -14.27 -16.81
CA ASN A 180 -16.78 -13.59 -18.07
C ASN A 180 -18.30 -13.63 -18.36
N ASP A 181 -18.99 -14.66 -17.87
CA ASP A 181 -20.44 -14.83 -18.01
C ASP A 181 -21.23 -14.33 -16.79
N TRP A 182 -20.54 -13.70 -15.84
CA TRP A 182 -21.09 -13.15 -14.59
C TRP A 182 -21.73 -14.18 -13.66
N SER A 183 -21.54 -15.48 -13.91
CA SER A 183 -22.20 -16.57 -13.18
C SER A 183 -21.68 -16.76 -11.76
N ALA A 184 -20.46 -16.30 -11.49
CA ALA A 184 -19.80 -16.42 -10.20
C ALA A 184 -18.82 -15.26 -9.99
N ARG A 185 -18.51 -15.01 -8.71
CA ARG A 185 -17.44 -14.11 -8.29
C ARG A 185 -16.49 -14.86 -7.37
N ASP A 186 -15.21 -14.76 -7.66
CA ASP A 186 -14.08 -15.25 -6.90
C ASP A 186 -12.85 -14.48 -7.40
N PRO A 187 -12.33 -13.50 -6.64
CA PRO A 187 -11.17 -12.70 -7.05
C PRO A 187 -9.89 -13.51 -7.30
N TRP A 188 -9.78 -14.69 -6.68
CA TRP A 188 -8.61 -15.55 -6.78
C TRP A 188 -8.68 -16.45 -8.02
N GLN A 189 -9.90 -16.82 -8.45
CA GLN A 189 -10.13 -17.61 -9.66
C GLN A 189 -10.32 -16.74 -10.92
N TYR A 190 -11.09 -15.66 -10.84
CA TYR A 190 -11.52 -14.84 -11.98
C TYR A 190 -10.79 -13.49 -11.99
N VAL A 191 -9.47 -13.54 -12.21
CA VAL A 191 -8.56 -12.41 -12.03
C VAL A 191 -8.95 -11.21 -12.91
N THR A 192 -9.18 -10.07 -12.27
CA THR A 192 -9.34 -8.75 -12.90
C THR A 192 -8.03 -7.99 -12.75
N ARG A 193 -7.22 -7.93 -13.81
CA ARG A 193 -5.86 -7.38 -13.79
C ARG A 193 -5.80 -5.98 -14.37
N LEU A 194 -5.18 -5.04 -13.67
CA LEU A 194 -4.77 -3.76 -14.23
C LEU A 194 -3.35 -3.89 -14.81
N VAL A 195 -3.19 -3.53 -16.08
CA VAL A 195 -1.93 -3.66 -16.82
C VAL A 195 -1.42 -2.27 -17.19
N ASP A 196 -0.23 -1.93 -16.69
CA ASP A 196 0.43 -0.69 -17.06
C ASP A 196 1.06 -0.79 -18.45
N GLU A 197 0.59 0.03 -19.39
CA GLU A 197 1.18 0.20 -20.74
C GLU A 197 1.98 1.49 -20.88
N SER A 198 2.12 2.25 -19.78
CA SER A 198 2.82 3.53 -19.77
C SER A 198 4.25 3.38 -20.27
N GLN A 199 4.70 4.37 -21.03
CA GLN A 199 6.13 4.54 -21.27
C GLN A 199 6.77 5.23 -20.06
N PHE A 200 8.06 5.01 -19.84
CA PHE A 200 8.76 5.62 -18.71
C PHE A 200 8.61 7.15 -18.72
N ILE A 201 8.03 7.67 -17.64
CA ILE A 201 7.82 9.09 -17.38
C ILE A 201 8.44 9.41 -16.01
N GLY A 202 8.89 10.65 -15.83
CA GLY A 202 9.41 11.09 -14.54
C GLY A 202 8.30 11.14 -13.50
N SER A 203 8.56 10.57 -12.32
CA SER A 203 7.65 10.58 -11.16
C SER A 203 8.37 11.09 -9.91
N THR A 204 7.61 11.33 -8.85
CA THR A 204 8.13 11.77 -7.54
C THR A 204 7.53 10.91 -6.43
N GLU A 205 8.08 10.98 -5.22
CA GLU A 205 7.55 10.24 -4.07
C GLU A 205 6.12 10.68 -3.69
N ASP A 206 5.79 11.96 -3.84
CA ASP A 206 4.45 12.52 -3.55
C ASP A 206 3.45 12.28 -4.68
N VAL A 207 3.94 12.06 -5.90
CA VAL A 207 3.13 11.79 -7.08
C VAL A 207 3.76 10.62 -7.83
N PRO A 208 3.69 9.40 -7.26
CA PRO A 208 4.19 8.21 -7.93
C PRO A 208 3.29 7.89 -9.12
N HIS A 209 3.81 7.13 -10.08
CA HIS A 209 2.93 6.48 -11.05
C HIS A 209 2.08 5.46 -10.30
N ARG A 210 0.78 5.40 -10.59
CA ARG A 210 -0.16 4.48 -9.94
C ARG A 210 -1.15 3.90 -10.94
N ALA A 211 -1.68 2.71 -10.63
CA ALA A 211 -2.77 2.11 -11.38
C ALA A 211 -4.12 2.64 -10.92
N ILE A 212 -4.27 2.86 -9.61
CA ILE A 212 -5.49 3.35 -8.98
C ILE A 212 -5.15 4.57 -8.12
N GLU A 213 -5.97 5.60 -8.23
CA GLU A 213 -5.97 6.78 -7.37
C GLU A 213 -7.30 6.90 -6.62
N VAL A 214 -7.21 7.12 -5.31
CA VAL A 214 -8.34 7.41 -4.43
C VAL A 214 -8.23 8.88 -3.99
N PRO A 215 -8.99 9.79 -4.62
CA PRO A 215 -9.02 11.20 -4.26
C PRO A 215 -9.45 11.45 -2.81
N GLN A 216 -9.14 12.65 -2.31
CA GLN A 216 -9.38 13.04 -0.91
C GLN A 216 -10.86 13.05 -0.51
N ASP A 217 -11.77 13.28 -1.45
CA ASP A 217 -13.20 13.36 -1.21
C ASP A 217 -13.91 12.00 -1.23
N VAL A 218 -13.19 10.90 -1.46
CA VAL A 218 -13.75 9.54 -1.45
C VAL A 218 -13.93 9.06 -0.01
N ALA A 219 -15.16 8.74 0.36
CA ALA A 219 -15.52 8.26 1.70
C ALA A 219 -15.31 6.74 1.85
N ALA A 220 -15.33 6.29 3.12
CA ALA A 220 -15.05 4.91 3.50
C ALA A 220 -16.05 3.85 3.02
N ASP A 221 -17.26 4.26 2.60
CA ASP A 221 -18.25 3.38 1.99
C ASP A 221 -17.97 3.09 0.51
N THR A 222 -17.02 3.78 -0.10
CA THR A 222 -16.50 3.46 -1.43
C THR A 222 -15.50 2.30 -1.31
N VAL A 223 -15.73 1.23 -2.08
CA VAL A 223 -14.95 0.00 -1.98
C VAL A 223 -14.16 -0.27 -3.27
N ILE A 224 -12.89 -0.64 -3.14
CA ILE A 224 -12.09 -1.27 -4.20
C ILE A 224 -11.87 -2.73 -3.78
N ASP A 225 -12.43 -3.68 -4.54
CA ASP A 225 -12.48 -5.09 -4.16
C ASP A 225 -12.05 -6.04 -5.28
N GLY A 226 -11.06 -6.89 -5.03
CA GLY A 226 -10.80 -8.06 -5.87
C GLY A 226 -10.02 -7.78 -7.17
N PHE A 227 -9.09 -6.83 -7.13
CA PHE A 227 -8.22 -6.50 -8.27
C PHE A 227 -6.82 -7.08 -8.10
N GLU A 228 -6.23 -7.53 -9.21
CA GLU A 228 -4.79 -7.70 -9.31
C GLU A 228 -4.18 -6.43 -9.89
N VAL A 229 -3.30 -5.78 -9.13
CA VAL A 229 -2.70 -4.49 -9.46
C VAL A 229 -1.20 -4.68 -9.56
N GLY A 230 -0.67 -4.51 -10.78
CA GLY A 230 0.77 -4.36 -10.97
C GLY A 230 1.20 -2.97 -10.52
N VAL A 231 2.27 -2.87 -9.72
CA VAL A 231 2.86 -1.56 -9.36
C VAL A 231 3.44 -0.90 -10.60
N ALA A 232 3.00 0.31 -10.93
CA ALA A 232 3.27 1.00 -12.20
C ALA A 232 4.77 1.08 -12.58
N VAL A 233 5.12 1.31 -13.84
CA VAL A 233 6.52 1.56 -14.25
C VAL A 233 6.97 2.97 -13.86
N GLY A 234 8.23 3.21 -13.49
CA GLY A 234 8.74 4.55 -13.15
C GLY A 234 9.81 4.57 -12.05
N GLN A 235 10.34 5.74 -11.73
CA GLN A 235 11.34 5.88 -10.63
C GLN A 235 10.70 5.72 -9.25
N PHE A 236 9.57 6.41 -9.06
CA PHE A 236 8.68 6.27 -7.91
C PHE A 236 7.35 5.72 -8.40
N ARG A 237 6.94 4.58 -7.85
CA ARG A 237 5.77 3.84 -8.31
C ARG A 237 4.98 3.29 -7.13
N ALA A 238 3.66 3.33 -7.27
CA ALA A 238 2.68 2.77 -6.35
C ALA A 238 1.71 1.86 -7.13
N GLY A 239 1.16 0.84 -6.48
CA GLY A 239 -0.02 0.16 -7.04
C GLY A 239 -1.24 1.06 -6.92
N ILE A 240 -1.46 1.56 -5.70
CA ILE A 240 -2.59 2.41 -5.33
C ILE A 240 -2.05 3.65 -4.60
N LEU A 241 -2.50 4.84 -5.03
CA LEU A 241 -2.28 6.10 -4.32
C LEU A 241 -3.57 6.54 -3.64
N VAL A 242 -3.51 6.85 -2.35
CA VAL A 242 -4.68 7.14 -1.52
C VAL A 242 -4.54 8.49 -0.82
N PHE A 243 -5.57 9.31 -0.95
CA PHE A 243 -5.77 10.56 -0.21
C PHE A 243 -7.07 10.56 0.61
N GLY A 244 -8.05 9.73 0.24
CA GLY A 244 -9.34 9.59 0.91
C GLY A 244 -9.45 8.35 1.80
N ASP A 245 -10.68 7.96 2.14
CA ASP A 245 -10.95 7.00 3.22
C ASP A 245 -11.44 5.62 2.72
N ALA A 246 -11.36 5.35 1.40
CA ALA A 246 -11.92 4.15 0.78
C ALA A 246 -11.53 2.83 1.47
N THR A 247 -12.43 1.84 1.39
CA THR A 247 -12.13 0.46 1.79
C THR A 247 -11.47 -0.27 0.61
N ILE A 248 -10.24 -0.76 0.79
CA ILE A 248 -9.50 -1.54 -0.21
C ILE A 248 -9.35 -2.97 0.30
N ARG A 249 -9.89 -3.95 -0.43
CA ARG A 249 -9.90 -5.34 0.03
C ARG A 249 -9.74 -6.39 -1.04
N ASN A 250 -9.27 -7.57 -0.65
CA ASN A 250 -9.08 -8.72 -1.53
C ASN A 250 -8.25 -8.41 -2.78
N CYS A 251 -7.41 -7.38 -2.74
CA CYS A 251 -6.55 -7.01 -3.85
C CYS A 251 -5.25 -7.80 -3.78
N ARG A 252 -4.68 -8.11 -4.94
CA ARG A 252 -3.33 -8.67 -5.08
C ARG A 252 -2.41 -7.64 -5.71
N LEU A 253 -1.41 -7.20 -4.96
CA LEU A 253 -0.46 -6.19 -5.38
C LEU A 253 0.85 -6.87 -5.71
N LEU A 254 1.23 -6.78 -6.98
CA LEU A 254 2.39 -7.46 -7.56
C LEU A 254 3.37 -6.44 -8.12
N PRO A 255 4.69 -6.71 -8.12
CA PRO A 255 5.62 -5.89 -8.86
C PRO A 255 5.30 -6.01 -10.36
N THR A 256 5.31 -4.90 -11.08
CA THR A 256 5.47 -5.00 -12.54
C THR A 256 6.91 -5.38 -12.86
N ILE A 257 7.10 -5.85 -14.10
CA ILE A 257 8.38 -6.24 -14.68
C ILE A 257 9.56 -5.35 -14.23
N ALA A 258 10.70 -6.01 -14.08
CA ALA A 258 11.90 -5.45 -13.49
C ALA A 258 12.40 -4.22 -14.27
N PHE A 259 12.23 -3.05 -13.66
CA PHE A 259 12.85 -1.80 -14.07
C PHE A 259 13.53 -1.20 -12.84
N GLU A 260 14.64 -0.50 -13.06
CA GLU A 260 15.32 0.26 -12.02
C GLU A 260 14.34 1.28 -11.42
N SER A 261 14.03 1.11 -10.14
CA SER A 261 13.16 2.00 -9.36
C SER A 261 13.88 2.48 -8.11
N VAL A 262 13.62 3.72 -7.74
CA VAL A 262 14.08 4.34 -6.48
C VAL A 262 13.14 3.96 -5.35
N SER A 263 11.84 3.86 -5.63
CA SER A 263 10.85 3.43 -4.66
C SER A 263 9.73 2.65 -5.32
N THR A 264 9.39 1.50 -4.75
CA THR A 264 8.26 0.65 -5.14
C THR A 264 7.35 0.47 -3.94
N VAL A 265 6.09 0.91 -4.07
CA VAL A 265 5.11 0.87 -2.98
C VAL A 265 3.88 0.07 -3.44
N GLY A 266 3.33 -0.79 -2.59
CA GLY A 266 2.02 -1.38 -2.85
C GLY A 266 0.91 -0.34 -2.76
N VAL A 267 0.66 0.16 -1.55
CA VAL A 267 -0.30 1.24 -1.29
C VAL A 267 0.44 2.42 -0.64
N ARG A 268 0.41 3.58 -1.29
CA ARG A 268 0.92 4.86 -0.75
C ARG A 268 -0.28 5.68 -0.27
N ILE A 269 -0.28 6.06 1.00
CA ILE A 269 -1.32 6.87 1.65
C ILE A 269 -0.69 8.23 2.00
N LEU A 270 -1.23 9.32 1.45
CA LEU A 270 -0.76 10.69 1.67
C LEU A 270 -1.85 11.51 2.40
N GLY A 271 -2.35 10.94 3.49
CA GLY A 271 -3.53 11.39 4.23
C GLY A 271 -4.76 10.48 4.03
N GLY A 272 -5.83 10.81 4.75
CA GLY A 272 -7.03 9.96 4.83
C GLY A 272 -6.85 8.78 5.77
N ASP A 273 -7.95 8.11 6.08
CA ASP A 273 -8.02 7.00 7.04
C ASP A 273 -8.59 5.74 6.38
N PRO A 274 -7.97 5.21 5.31
CA PRO A 274 -8.51 4.08 4.56
C PRO A 274 -8.54 2.80 5.40
N THR A 275 -9.41 1.87 5.00
CA THR A 275 -9.40 0.51 5.52
C THR A 275 -8.78 -0.42 4.48
N LEU A 276 -7.58 -0.93 4.76
CA LEU A 276 -6.89 -1.94 3.94
C LEU A 276 -7.07 -3.31 4.58
N VAL A 277 -7.94 -4.15 4.02
CA VAL A 277 -8.30 -5.45 4.61
C VAL A 277 -8.16 -6.64 3.65
N SER A 278 -7.55 -7.73 4.11
CA SER A 278 -7.43 -8.98 3.33
C SER A 278 -6.76 -8.80 1.97
N ASN A 279 -5.77 -7.91 1.87
CA ASN A 279 -4.97 -7.74 0.65
C ASN A 279 -3.70 -8.60 0.70
N ARG A 280 -3.25 -9.03 -0.47
CA ARG A 280 -2.01 -9.77 -0.68
C ARG A 280 -1.00 -8.87 -1.37
N PHE A 281 0.14 -8.63 -0.73
CA PHE A 281 1.27 -7.91 -1.30
C PHE A 281 2.36 -8.97 -1.52
N ALA A 282 2.70 -9.25 -2.76
CA ALA A 282 3.74 -10.23 -3.09
C ALA A 282 4.79 -9.53 -3.95
N PHE A 283 5.73 -8.88 -3.27
CA PHE A 283 6.79 -8.08 -3.87
C PHE A 283 8.05 -8.89 -4.02
N ASP A 284 8.19 -9.59 -5.13
CA ASP A 284 9.46 -10.16 -5.59
C ASP A 284 10.14 -9.17 -6.56
N VAL A 285 10.97 -8.29 -6.02
CA VAL A 285 11.64 -7.20 -6.73
C VAL A 285 13.15 -7.34 -6.58
N GLU A 286 13.72 -8.43 -7.08
CA GLU A 286 15.18 -8.66 -7.09
C GLU A 286 15.98 -7.45 -7.62
N GLU A 287 15.42 -6.70 -8.58
CA GLU A 287 16.09 -5.57 -9.24
C GLU A 287 15.75 -4.18 -8.67
N ALA A 288 14.92 -4.07 -7.62
CA ALA A 288 14.67 -2.77 -7.00
C ALA A 288 15.96 -2.26 -6.34
N GLN A 289 16.56 -1.19 -6.85
CA GLN A 289 17.81 -0.65 -6.29
C GLN A 289 17.58 0.20 -5.03
N GLY A 290 16.35 0.69 -4.83
CA GLY A 290 16.01 1.60 -3.74
C GLY A 290 15.22 0.95 -2.60
N VAL A 291 14.03 1.50 -2.35
CA VAL A 291 13.14 1.12 -1.25
C VAL A 291 11.95 0.31 -1.79
N ALA A 292 11.63 -0.80 -1.15
CA ALA A 292 10.38 -1.53 -1.38
C ALA A 292 9.49 -1.44 -0.13
N VAL A 293 8.22 -1.09 -0.30
CA VAL A 293 7.25 -0.96 0.80
C VAL A 293 5.94 -1.66 0.44
N GLY A 294 5.41 -2.50 1.34
CA GLY A 294 4.05 -3.02 1.19
C GLY A 294 3.01 -1.90 1.32
N ILE A 295 2.92 -1.34 2.53
CA ILE A 295 2.02 -0.21 2.87
C ILE A 295 2.86 0.96 3.38
N ASP A 296 2.70 2.12 2.75
CA ASP A 296 3.44 3.33 3.08
C ASP A 296 2.46 4.46 3.40
N ALA A 297 2.31 4.81 4.67
CA ALA A 297 1.30 5.74 5.13
C ALA A 297 1.89 6.98 5.79
N GLU A 298 1.42 8.13 5.33
CA GLU A 298 1.75 9.44 5.86
C GLU A 298 0.49 10.11 6.42
N ASP A 299 0.53 10.51 7.69
CA ASP A 299 -0.56 11.18 8.41
C ASP A 299 -1.93 10.46 8.30
N SER A 300 -1.94 9.17 8.66
CA SER A 300 -3.14 8.32 8.57
C SER A 300 -3.43 7.61 9.89
N ASP A 301 -4.70 7.61 10.29
CA ASP A 301 -5.28 6.86 11.41
C ASP A 301 -6.11 5.65 10.93
N GLY A 302 -5.89 5.22 9.69
CA GLY A 302 -6.60 4.10 9.04
C GLY A 302 -6.41 2.73 9.71
N VAL A 303 -7.02 1.72 9.09
CA VAL A 303 -6.98 0.32 9.57
C VAL A 303 -6.31 -0.57 8.54
N PHE A 304 -5.21 -1.20 8.89
CA PHE A 304 -4.47 -2.16 8.06
C PHE A 304 -4.60 -3.53 8.71
N ALA A 305 -5.48 -4.37 8.18
CA ALA A 305 -5.86 -5.58 8.88
C ALA A 305 -6.01 -6.83 8.01
N GLY A 306 -5.62 -8.00 8.53
CA GLY A 306 -5.78 -9.26 7.79
C GLY A 306 -4.97 -9.34 6.49
N ASN A 307 -3.97 -8.49 6.27
CA ASN A 307 -3.18 -8.48 5.03
C ASN A 307 -2.02 -9.48 5.13
N VAL A 308 -1.65 -10.06 3.99
CA VAL A 308 -0.41 -10.83 3.80
C VAL A 308 0.55 -9.95 3.04
N ILE A 309 1.69 -9.63 3.66
CA ILE A 309 2.75 -8.81 3.08
C ILE A 309 4.02 -9.64 2.96
N ASP A 310 4.29 -10.14 1.76
CA ASP A 310 5.47 -10.90 1.40
C ASP A 310 6.40 -10.03 0.57
N MET A 311 7.58 -9.74 1.12
CA MET A 311 8.57 -8.83 0.54
C MET A 311 9.89 -9.56 0.32
N THR A 312 10.25 -9.76 -0.94
CA THR A 312 11.56 -10.25 -1.39
C THR A 312 12.15 -9.22 -2.35
N SER A 313 13.25 -8.55 -2.01
CA SER A 313 13.88 -7.58 -2.91
C SER A 313 15.38 -7.48 -2.73
N GLY A 314 16.09 -7.34 -3.84
CA GLY A 314 17.54 -7.09 -3.83
C GLY A 314 17.93 -5.67 -3.39
N GLY A 315 16.96 -4.87 -2.94
CA GLY A 315 17.12 -3.47 -2.59
C GLY A 315 17.83 -3.21 -1.27
N SER A 316 18.10 -1.93 -1.01
CA SER A 316 18.79 -1.52 0.22
C SER A 316 17.88 -1.58 1.44
N PHE A 317 16.57 -1.32 1.26
CA PHE A 317 15.60 -1.27 2.34
C PHE A 317 14.27 -1.90 1.93
N GLN A 318 13.74 -2.72 2.84
CA GLN A 318 12.43 -3.32 2.74
C GLN A 318 11.60 -3.00 3.97
N TYR A 319 10.35 -2.59 3.73
CA TYR A 319 9.39 -2.30 4.78
C TYR A 319 8.09 -3.06 4.51
N GLY A 320 7.62 -3.84 5.47
CA GLY A 320 6.25 -4.37 5.40
C GLY A 320 5.25 -3.21 5.46
N VAL A 321 5.32 -2.44 6.55
CA VAL A 321 4.54 -1.22 6.78
C VAL A 321 5.48 -0.07 7.17
N ARG A 322 5.40 1.07 6.48
CA ARG A 322 6.14 2.30 6.78
C ARG A 322 5.15 3.39 7.19
N LEU A 323 5.32 3.96 8.38
CA LEU A 323 4.44 5.00 8.93
C LEU A 323 5.20 6.29 9.21
N SER A 324 4.68 7.39 8.69
CA SER A 324 5.14 8.76 8.94
C SER A 324 3.98 9.57 9.52
N LEU A 325 3.98 9.84 10.82
CA LEU A 325 2.83 10.43 11.55
C LEU A 325 1.62 9.47 11.62
N GLY A 326 0.54 9.92 12.29
CA GLY A 326 -0.67 9.12 12.50
C GLY A 326 -0.57 8.06 13.60
N ALA A 327 -1.71 7.40 13.85
CA ALA A 327 -1.90 6.36 14.85
C ALA A 327 -2.79 5.22 14.30
N PRO A 328 -2.43 4.60 13.17
CA PRO A 328 -3.27 3.59 12.54
C PRO A 328 -3.33 2.31 13.37
N GLN A 329 -4.31 1.46 13.05
CA GLN A 329 -4.41 0.12 13.62
C GLN A 329 -3.79 -0.89 12.65
N ILE A 330 -2.76 -1.62 13.10
CA ILE A 330 -2.14 -2.72 12.36
C ILE A 330 -2.55 -4.01 13.05
N VAL A 331 -3.51 -4.74 12.47
CA VAL A 331 -4.20 -5.85 13.16
C VAL A 331 -4.22 -7.13 12.34
N ALA A 332 -3.75 -8.23 12.92
CA ALA A 332 -3.85 -9.55 12.29
C ALA A 332 -3.27 -9.63 10.87
N ASN A 333 -2.20 -8.89 10.59
CA ASN A 333 -1.44 -9.04 9.35
C ASN A 333 -0.39 -10.15 9.51
N SER A 334 -0.04 -10.80 8.41
CA SER A 334 1.17 -11.62 8.29
C SER A 334 2.17 -10.85 7.44
N ILE A 335 3.40 -10.67 7.93
CA ILE A 335 4.46 -9.93 7.28
C ILE A 335 5.71 -10.82 7.22
N TRP A 336 6.18 -11.08 6.01
CA TRP A 336 7.41 -11.79 5.71
C TRP A 336 8.37 -10.87 4.96
N LEU A 337 9.64 -10.94 5.33
CA LEU A 337 10.72 -10.15 4.74
C LEU A 337 11.87 -11.08 4.38
N GLU A 338 12.37 -10.97 3.15
CA GLU A 338 13.43 -11.82 2.63
C GLU A 338 14.58 -11.00 2.04
N SER A 339 15.81 -11.43 2.38
CA SER A 339 17.05 -11.14 1.68
C SER A 339 17.33 -9.67 1.31
N SER A 340 17.29 -8.75 2.29
CA SER A 340 17.87 -7.40 2.10
C SER A 340 18.83 -6.97 3.19
N THR A 341 19.56 -5.89 2.93
CA THR A 341 20.46 -5.32 3.94
C THR A 341 19.73 -4.67 5.11
N ASN A 342 18.46 -4.29 4.95
CA ASN A 342 17.66 -3.65 5.99
C ASN A 342 16.18 -4.06 5.87
N GLU A 343 15.84 -5.14 6.56
CA GLU A 343 14.51 -5.72 6.62
C GLU A 343 13.77 -5.19 7.84
N VAL A 344 12.61 -4.57 7.62
CA VAL A 344 11.82 -3.98 8.70
C VAL A 344 10.35 -4.34 8.56
N GLY A 345 9.77 -4.99 9.56
CA GLY A 345 8.34 -5.34 9.55
C GLY A 345 7.48 -4.09 9.56
N VAL A 346 7.63 -3.29 10.63
CA VAL A 346 6.93 -2.02 10.80
C VAL A 346 7.92 -0.91 11.14
N TRP A 347 8.03 0.10 10.29
CA TRP A 347 8.85 1.28 10.53
C TRP A 347 8.01 2.48 10.93
N LEU A 348 8.48 3.25 11.92
CA LEU A 348 7.75 4.33 12.56
C LEU A 348 8.58 5.61 12.60
N GLN A 349 8.05 6.68 12.02
CA GLN A 349 8.57 8.04 12.14
C GLN A 349 7.47 8.98 12.63
N SER A 350 7.55 9.38 13.90
CA SER A 350 6.55 10.20 14.60
C SER A 350 5.13 9.62 14.58
N ALA A 351 5.01 8.31 14.36
CA ALA A 351 3.74 7.57 14.34
C ALA A 351 3.56 6.79 15.65
N THR A 352 2.31 6.62 16.09
CA THR A 352 1.96 5.92 17.34
C THR A 352 0.87 4.86 17.15
N PRO A 353 1.11 3.84 16.32
CA PRO A 353 0.07 2.86 15.96
C PRO A 353 -0.32 1.95 17.13
N VAL A 354 -1.43 1.23 16.93
CA VAL A 354 -1.72 0.00 17.67
C VAL A 354 -1.26 -1.19 16.82
N ILE A 355 -0.44 -2.08 17.37
CA ILE A 355 0.03 -3.30 16.68
C ILE A 355 -0.51 -4.52 17.42
N ASP A 356 -1.52 -5.19 16.87
CA ASP A 356 -2.27 -6.24 17.57
C ASP A 356 -2.40 -7.51 16.72
N ASN A 357 -2.15 -8.67 17.33
CA ASN A 357 -2.38 -9.98 16.71
C ASN A 357 -1.62 -10.24 15.39
N ASN A 358 -0.51 -9.56 15.12
CA ASN A 358 0.24 -9.71 13.86
C ASN A 358 1.28 -10.83 13.94
N LEU A 359 1.58 -11.43 12.79
CA LEU A 359 2.70 -12.32 12.56
C LEU A 359 3.75 -11.55 11.76
N ILE A 360 4.95 -11.38 12.31
CA ILE A 360 6.06 -10.66 11.66
C ILE A 360 7.31 -11.53 11.75
N GLU A 361 7.80 -11.96 10.59
CA GLU A 361 8.99 -12.81 10.45
C GLU A 361 9.97 -12.17 9.45
N ALA A 362 11.27 -12.42 9.66
CA ALA A 362 12.33 -12.03 8.74
C ALA A 362 13.22 -13.24 8.45
N GLU A 363 13.64 -13.40 7.20
CA GLU A 363 14.54 -14.47 6.77
C GLU A 363 15.83 -14.44 7.60
N ASP A 364 16.33 -15.63 7.94
CA ASP A 364 17.55 -15.83 8.74
C ASP A 364 17.58 -15.10 10.10
N PHE A 365 16.43 -14.56 10.53
CA PHE A 365 16.28 -13.83 11.78
C PHE A 365 17.17 -12.58 11.88
N ASP A 366 17.60 -11.97 10.77
CA ASP A 366 18.52 -10.82 10.78
C ASP A 366 17.81 -9.45 10.75
N GLY A 367 16.49 -9.43 10.53
CA GLY A 367 15.67 -8.21 10.42
C GLY A 367 15.22 -7.55 11.74
N VAL A 368 14.42 -6.50 11.60
CA VAL A 368 13.80 -5.76 12.71
C VAL A 368 12.28 -5.86 12.62
N CYS A 369 11.60 -6.40 13.64
CA CYS A 369 10.14 -6.50 13.57
C CYS A 369 9.48 -5.11 13.63
N VAL A 370 9.95 -4.24 14.55
CA VAL A 370 9.48 -2.85 14.65
C VAL A 370 10.65 -1.89 14.80
N TRP A 371 10.79 -0.93 13.89
CA TRP A 371 11.81 0.13 13.95
C TRP A 371 11.18 1.50 14.23
N SER A 372 11.46 2.06 15.39
CA SER A 372 11.11 3.43 15.76
C SER A 372 12.26 4.42 15.55
N VAL A 373 12.09 5.39 14.66
CA VAL A 373 13.01 6.53 14.51
C VAL A 373 12.40 7.80 15.11
N GLY A 374 12.98 8.27 16.22
CA GLY A 374 12.58 9.50 16.91
C GLY A 374 11.83 9.23 18.23
N GLY A 375 11.98 10.14 19.19
CA GLY A 375 11.48 9.93 20.56
C GLY A 375 9.95 9.91 20.72
N ALA A 376 9.19 10.24 19.67
CA ALA A 376 7.73 10.20 19.65
C ALA A 376 7.17 8.97 18.88
N SER A 377 8.03 8.16 18.26
CA SER A 377 7.63 7.11 17.30
C SER A 377 7.33 5.77 17.99
N VAL A 378 6.47 5.79 19.01
CA VAL A 378 6.25 4.64 19.89
C VAL A 378 4.84 4.09 19.72
N PRO A 379 4.64 2.78 19.45
CA PRO A 379 3.31 2.19 19.45
C PRO A 379 2.58 2.45 20.76
N THR A 380 1.28 2.73 20.70
CA THR A 380 0.46 2.88 21.92
C THR A 380 0.12 1.54 22.57
N ALA A 381 0.15 0.46 21.78
CA ALA A 381 0.03 -0.92 22.26
C ALA A 381 0.71 -1.89 21.28
N MET A 382 1.27 -2.98 21.83
CA MET A 382 1.82 -4.10 21.06
C MET A 382 1.37 -5.41 21.68
N ARG A 383 0.28 -6.01 21.18
CA ARG A 383 -0.40 -7.11 21.86
C ARG A 383 -0.49 -8.35 21.00
N ASN A 384 -0.24 -9.51 21.61
CA ASN A 384 -0.47 -10.81 20.98
C ASN A 384 0.20 -11.01 19.61
N ASN A 385 1.37 -10.40 19.38
CA ASN A 385 2.09 -10.54 18.11
C ASN A 385 3.11 -11.69 18.18
N LEU A 386 3.30 -12.39 17.06
CA LEU A 386 4.47 -13.24 16.83
C LEU A 386 5.57 -12.38 16.19
N LEU A 387 6.72 -12.26 16.86
CA LEU A 387 7.81 -11.34 16.50
C LEU A 387 9.12 -12.12 16.30
N ASP A 388 9.28 -12.71 15.11
CA ASP A 388 10.43 -13.55 14.74
C ASP A 388 11.47 -12.80 13.89
N CYS A 389 12.14 -11.83 14.51
CA CYS A 389 13.24 -11.06 13.91
C CYS A 389 14.39 -10.87 14.91
N TYR A 390 15.57 -10.44 14.47
CA TYR A 390 16.72 -10.19 15.36
C TYR A 390 16.36 -9.25 16.52
N TYR A 391 15.83 -8.07 16.16
CA TYR A 391 15.27 -7.12 17.10
C TYR A 391 13.74 -7.21 17.09
N THR A 392 13.18 -7.47 18.27
CA THR A 392 11.74 -7.33 18.49
C THR A 392 11.32 -5.87 18.32
N MET A 393 12.14 -4.93 18.83
CA MET A 393 12.01 -3.51 18.55
C MET A 393 13.39 -2.84 18.53
N PHE A 394 13.64 -1.99 17.54
CA PHE A 394 14.84 -1.16 17.44
C PHE A 394 14.44 0.32 17.44
N GLY A 395 15.15 1.17 18.19
CA GLY A 395 14.80 2.58 18.16
C GLY A 395 15.72 3.51 18.94
N SER A 396 15.43 4.80 18.86
CA SER A 396 16.13 5.86 19.58
C SER A 396 15.42 6.28 20.87
N ASP A 397 16.17 6.92 21.77
CA ASP A 397 15.74 7.37 23.11
C ASP A 397 14.31 7.99 23.12
N PRO A 398 13.41 7.55 24.02
CA PRO A 398 13.64 6.67 25.18
C PRO A 398 13.73 5.18 24.87
N LEU A 399 13.46 4.79 23.62
CA LEU A 399 13.45 3.38 23.25
C LEU A 399 14.89 2.85 23.18
N ARG A 400 15.08 1.69 23.80
CA ARG A 400 16.31 0.91 23.67
C ARG A 400 16.08 -0.17 22.63
N ASN A 401 17.16 -0.70 22.08
CA ASN A 401 17.08 -1.89 21.24
C ASN A 401 16.68 -3.07 22.11
N TRP A 402 15.50 -3.63 21.88
CA TRP A 402 14.95 -4.77 22.60
C TRP A 402 15.02 -6.00 21.70
N GLN A 403 15.77 -7.00 22.14
CA GLN A 403 15.97 -8.25 21.41
C GLN A 403 14.97 -9.32 21.82
N THR A 404 14.33 -9.15 22.99
CA THR A 404 13.39 -10.12 23.54
C THR A 404 12.02 -9.50 23.79
N VAL A 405 10.99 -10.35 23.70
CA VAL A 405 9.61 -9.97 24.10
C VAL A 405 9.56 -9.50 25.56
N MET A 406 10.34 -10.13 26.44
CA MET A 406 10.38 -9.74 27.86
C MET A 406 10.88 -8.31 28.05
N GLU A 407 11.88 -7.86 27.28
CA GLU A 407 12.35 -6.47 27.32
C GLU A 407 11.29 -5.51 26.79
N LEU A 408 10.63 -5.87 25.69
CA LEU A 408 9.52 -5.12 25.10
C LEU A 408 8.40 -4.92 26.13
N GLU A 409 7.86 -6.00 26.70
CA GLU A 409 6.70 -5.94 27.60
C GLU A 409 6.99 -5.25 28.94
N ASN A 410 8.22 -5.32 29.44
CA ASN A 410 8.61 -4.59 30.65
C ASN A 410 8.80 -3.09 30.41
N SER A 411 9.00 -2.66 29.16
CA SER A 411 9.41 -1.29 28.83
C SER A 411 8.33 -0.50 28.11
N LEU A 412 7.55 -1.14 27.25
CA LEU A 412 6.47 -0.52 26.49
C LEU A 412 5.13 -0.71 27.22
N ILE A 413 4.53 0.40 27.64
CA ILE A 413 3.17 0.37 28.21
C ILE A 413 2.20 -0.12 27.15
N GLY A 414 1.36 -1.10 27.50
CA GLY A 414 0.39 -1.68 26.58
C GLY A 414 0.96 -2.82 25.72
N ALA A 415 2.23 -3.19 25.89
CA ALA A 415 2.76 -4.43 25.34
C ALA A 415 2.41 -5.63 26.25
N THR A 416 1.75 -6.66 25.70
CA THR A 416 1.37 -7.88 26.45
C THR A 416 1.15 -9.06 25.51
N ASP A 417 1.38 -10.27 26.03
CA ASP A 417 1.09 -11.56 25.38
C ASP A 417 1.77 -11.76 24.03
N ASN A 418 2.88 -11.05 23.75
CA ASN A 418 3.64 -11.28 22.53
C ASN A 418 4.42 -12.59 22.63
N VAL A 419 4.73 -13.18 21.49
CA VAL A 419 5.46 -14.43 21.39
C VAL A 419 6.65 -14.24 20.45
N LYS A 420 7.74 -14.92 20.77
CA LYS A 420 8.92 -15.01 19.91
C LYS A 420 9.35 -16.46 19.86
N LEU A 421 9.40 -17.02 18.66
CA LEU A 421 9.75 -18.41 18.44
C LEU A 421 11.18 -18.51 17.91
N PRO A 422 11.85 -19.67 18.06
CA PRO A 422 13.22 -19.84 17.60
C PRO A 422 13.32 -20.36 16.15
N ALA A 423 12.18 -20.52 15.47
CA ALA A 423 12.10 -21.05 14.12
C ALA A 423 10.89 -20.44 13.41
N LEU A 424 11.04 -20.27 12.10
CA LEU A 424 9.99 -19.83 11.20
C LEU A 424 8.74 -20.68 11.39
N VAL A 425 7.61 -20.01 11.56
CA VAL A 425 6.32 -20.67 11.67
C VAL A 425 5.67 -20.81 10.32
N THR A 426 5.87 -19.83 9.42
CA THR A 426 5.17 -19.79 8.15
C THR A 426 6.05 -20.22 6.98
N ASP A 427 5.38 -20.78 5.96
CA ASP A 427 5.98 -21.04 4.65
C ASP A 427 5.58 -19.87 3.72
N PRO A 428 6.49 -18.97 3.34
CA PRO A 428 6.16 -17.86 2.44
C PRO A 428 5.67 -18.36 1.07
N GLN A 429 6.07 -19.56 0.63
CA GLN A 429 5.55 -20.16 -0.60
C GLN A 429 4.10 -20.66 -0.45
N GLN A 430 3.56 -20.68 0.77
CA GLN A 430 2.16 -20.99 1.07
C GLN A 430 1.41 -19.76 1.59
N ASP A 431 1.75 -18.57 1.09
CA ASP A 431 1.01 -17.33 1.41
C ASP A 431 1.07 -16.96 2.90
N MET A 432 2.07 -17.48 3.63
CA MET A 432 2.17 -17.43 5.08
C MET A 432 0.98 -18.08 5.83
N ALA A 433 0.32 -19.06 5.21
CA ALA A 433 -0.70 -19.85 5.88
C ALA A 433 -0.09 -20.69 7.01
N LEU A 434 -0.81 -20.80 8.12
CA LEU A 434 -0.40 -21.61 9.26
C LEU A 434 -0.60 -23.10 8.96
N ALA A 435 0.42 -23.90 9.25
CA ALA A 435 0.37 -25.34 9.16
C ALA A 435 -0.14 -25.98 10.46
N ALA A 436 -0.70 -27.20 10.35
CA ALA A 436 -1.13 -27.97 11.52
C ALA A 436 0.01 -28.37 12.48
N SER A 437 1.26 -28.27 12.02
CA SER A 437 2.48 -28.48 12.82
C SER A 437 2.90 -27.27 13.63
N ASP A 438 2.30 -26.11 13.38
CA ASP A 438 2.71 -24.86 13.99
C ASP A 438 2.28 -24.81 15.45
N PRO A 439 3.05 -24.11 16.32
CA PRO A 439 2.75 -24.09 17.75
C PRO A 439 1.33 -23.60 18.05
N CYS A 440 0.64 -24.28 18.97
CA CYS A 440 -0.70 -23.88 19.45
C CYS A 440 -0.76 -22.43 19.93
N THR A 441 0.35 -21.87 20.42
CA THR A 441 0.43 -20.47 20.84
C THR A 441 0.24 -19.49 19.67
N VAL A 442 0.39 -19.94 18.43
CA VAL A 442 0.18 -19.14 17.21
C VAL A 442 -1.15 -19.51 16.57
N THR A 443 -1.41 -20.79 16.33
CA THR A 443 -2.63 -21.29 15.66
C THR A 443 -3.90 -21.17 16.51
N GLN A 444 -3.77 -21.10 17.83
CA GLN A 444 -4.91 -21.02 18.76
C GLN A 444 -4.70 -19.99 19.87
N GLY A 445 -3.62 -19.20 19.79
CA GLY A 445 -3.28 -18.15 20.76
C GLY A 445 -3.69 -16.75 20.31
N GLY A 446 -4.39 -16.63 19.18
CA GLY A 446 -4.90 -15.38 18.65
C GLY A 446 -5.88 -14.68 19.59
N ARG A 447 -5.88 -13.36 19.54
CA ARG A 447 -6.84 -12.51 20.24
C ARG A 447 -8.09 -12.32 19.39
N ASP A 448 -9.23 -12.10 20.04
CA ASP A 448 -10.46 -11.68 19.35
C ASP A 448 -10.34 -10.30 18.73
N VAL A 449 -10.15 -10.34 17.41
CA VAL A 449 -10.07 -9.21 16.48
C VAL A 449 -11.19 -9.27 15.44
N SER A 450 -12.21 -10.11 15.65
CA SER A 450 -13.31 -10.32 14.69
C SER A 450 -14.16 -9.08 14.42
N ALA A 451 -14.08 -8.07 15.28
CA ALA A 451 -14.71 -6.77 15.07
C ALA A 451 -14.01 -5.95 13.96
N ASP A 452 -12.69 -6.10 13.84
CA ASP A 452 -11.86 -5.39 12.85
C ASP A 452 -11.69 -6.25 11.59
N VAL A 453 -11.56 -7.57 11.76
CA VAL A 453 -11.31 -8.55 10.69
C VAL A 453 -12.23 -9.77 10.90
N PRO A 454 -13.49 -9.75 10.44
CA PRO A 454 -14.44 -10.84 10.69
C PRO A 454 -14.08 -12.13 9.94
N GLU A 455 -13.40 -12.01 8.79
CA GLU A 455 -12.98 -13.12 7.94
C GLU A 455 -11.45 -13.10 7.79
N ASP A 456 -10.81 -14.26 7.69
CA ASP A 456 -9.40 -14.35 7.33
C ASP A 456 -9.17 -14.00 5.85
N ILE A 457 -7.92 -14.07 5.38
CA ILE A 457 -7.58 -13.70 4.00
C ILE A 457 -8.16 -14.64 2.93
N ASP A 458 -8.64 -15.82 3.32
CA ASP A 458 -9.31 -16.79 2.46
C ASP A 458 -10.84 -16.66 2.52
N GLY A 459 -11.36 -15.68 3.26
CA GLY A 459 -12.80 -15.44 3.45
C GLY A 459 -13.44 -16.38 4.47
N VAL A 460 -12.65 -17.08 5.28
CA VAL A 460 -13.15 -17.95 6.35
C VAL A 460 -13.46 -17.11 7.58
N GLN A 461 -14.65 -17.27 8.14
CA GLN A 461 -15.04 -16.58 9.39
C GLN A 461 -14.09 -16.97 10.52
N ARG A 462 -13.53 -15.97 11.20
CA ARG A 462 -12.65 -16.18 12.35
C ARG A 462 -13.45 -16.70 13.55
N THR A 463 -13.05 -17.83 14.13
CA THR A 463 -13.78 -18.45 15.24
C THR A 463 -12.86 -18.95 16.34
N ALA A 464 -13.28 -18.84 17.60
CA ALA A 464 -12.44 -19.26 18.72
C ALA A 464 -12.16 -20.79 18.71
N PRO A 465 -10.91 -21.23 18.97
CA PRO A 465 -9.74 -20.40 19.25
C PRO A 465 -9.14 -19.75 17.99
N LEU A 466 -8.77 -18.48 18.11
CA LEU A 466 -8.32 -17.67 16.98
C LEU A 466 -6.83 -17.82 16.73
N SER A 467 -6.36 -17.51 15.52
CA SER A 467 -4.95 -17.47 15.16
C SER A 467 -4.32 -16.07 15.22
N ILE A 468 -3.00 -16.03 15.38
CA ILE A 468 -2.16 -14.84 15.13
C ILE A 468 -1.90 -14.73 13.62
N GLY A 469 -1.96 -13.52 13.06
CA GLY A 469 -1.72 -13.27 11.64
C GLY A 469 -2.98 -13.30 10.76
N ALA A 470 -2.77 -13.30 9.44
CA ALA A 470 -3.81 -13.09 8.44
C ALA A 470 -4.70 -14.31 8.16
N HIS A 471 -4.19 -15.53 8.39
CA HIS A 471 -4.92 -16.78 8.20
C HIS A 471 -5.49 -17.31 9.51
N GLU A 472 -6.59 -18.04 9.43
CA GLU A 472 -7.12 -18.82 10.56
C GLU A 472 -6.63 -20.28 10.50
N GLY A 473 -5.92 -20.70 11.54
CA GLY A 473 -5.48 -22.08 11.78
C GLY A 473 -6.58 -22.94 12.40
N ASP A 474 -7.58 -23.34 11.62
CA ASP A 474 -8.70 -24.18 12.11
C ASP A 474 -8.30 -25.64 12.38
N ALA A 475 -7.13 -26.06 11.92
CA ALA A 475 -6.62 -27.39 12.20
C ALA A 475 -6.30 -27.51 13.70
N GLY A 476 -6.79 -28.57 14.35
CA GLY A 476 -6.39 -28.85 15.73
C GLY A 476 -4.86 -28.94 15.84
N CYS A 477 -4.26 -28.08 16.67
CA CYS A 477 -2.82 -28.07 16.87
C CYS A 477 -2.39 -29.35 17.64
N GLN A 478 -1.21 -29.90 17.30
CA GLN A 478 -0.71 -31.16 17.86
C GLN A 478 0.32 -30.98 18.97
#